data_AF-A0A6M1SGB0-F1
#
_entry.id   AF-A0A6M1SGB0-F1
#
_cell.length_a   1.000
_cell.length_b   1.000
_cell.length_c   1.000
_cell.angle_alpha   90.00
_cell.angle_beta   90.00
_cell.angle_gamma   90.00
#
_symmetry.space_group_name_H-M   'P 1'
#
loop_
_entity.id
_entity.type
_entity.pdbx_description
1 polymer ?
#
loop_
_entity_poly.entity_id
_entity_poly.type
_entity_poly.pdbx_seq_one_letter_code
_entity_poly.pdbx_strand_id
1 'polypeptide(L)'
;PHKIDLETFDRLGREVPVLVDLKPSGEHYMEHFHHAGGVPKLMAQLGDLIDLDAKTITGQTLRDVVAGAEEVPGQDAIRSRDNPIKAEGAMAILHGNLAPRGAVIK
;
A
#
# COMPACT_ATOMS: atom_id res chain seq x y z
N PRO A 1 -6.67 -2.30 21.49
CA PRO A 1 -6.74 -3.33 20.43
C PRO A 1 -7.21 -2.71 19.11
N HIS A 2 -6.44 -2.88 18.03
CA HIS A 2 -6.86 -2.39 16.71
C HIS A 2 -8.10 -3.17 16.26
N LYS A 3 -9.22 -2.46 16.06
CA LYS A 3 -10.47 -3.05 15.57
C LYS A 3 -10.32 -3.26 14.07
N ILE A 4 -10.66 -4.46 13.59
CA ILE A 4 -10.66 -4.79 12.16
C ILE A 4 -12.13 -4.84 11.71
N ASP A 5 -12.57 -3.77 11.05
CA ASP A 5 -13.94 -3.65 10.52
C ASP A 5 -13.96 -2.86 9.20
N LEU A 6 -15.11 -2.89 8.51
CA LEU A 6 -15.27 -2.24 7.21
C LEU A 6 -15.05 -0.73 7.28
N GLU A 7 -15.43 -0.08 8.38
CA GLU A 7 -15.20 1.36 8.58
C GLU A 7 -13.69 1.69 8.60
N THR A 8 -12.89 0.83 9.23
CA THR A 8 -11.43 0.96 9.21
C THR A 8 -10.88 0.82 7.78
N PHE A 9 -11.39 -0.12 6.98
CA PHE A 9 -10.98 -0.27 5.59
C PHE A 9 -11.40 0.92 4.72
N ASP A 10 -12.60 1.47 4.90
CA ASP A 10 -13.06 2.65 4.16
C ASP A 10 -12.17 3.87 4.46
N ARG A 11 -11.88 4.10 5.74
CA ARG A 11 -10.98 5.18 6.17
C ARG A 11 -9.58 5.03 5.57
N LEU A 12 -8.96 3.85 5.70
CA LEU A 12 -7.64 3.59 5.12
C LEU A 12 -7.65 3.70 3.59
N GLY A 13 -8.72 3.26 2.94
CA GLY A 13 -8.92 3.39 1.50
C GLY A 13 -8.95 4.85 1.02
N ARG A 14 -9.36 5.81 1.87
CA ARG A 14 -9.34 7.25 1.54
C ARG A 14 -7.99 7.92 1.83
N GLU A 15 -7.25 7.40 2.81
CA GLU A 15 -6.01 8.02 3.31
C GLU A 15 -4.74 7.49 2.62
N VAL A 16 -4.75 6.24 2.15
CA VAL A 16 -3.57 5.56 1.61
C VAL A 16 -3.59 5.57 0.07
N PRO A 17 -2.64 6.25 -0.59
CA PRO A 17 -2.60 6.33 -2.05
C PRO A 17 -2.18 5.00 -2.70
N VAL A 18 -2.55 4.81 -3.97
CA VAL A 18 -2.07 3.69 -4.77
C VAL A 18 -0.70 4.04 -5.36
N LEU A 19 0.35 3.38 -4.86
CA LEU A 19 1.73 3.64 -5.28
C LEU A 19 2.28 2.60 -6.27
N VAL A 20 1.64 1.45 -6.39
CA VAL A 20 2.15 0.32 -7.17
C VAL A 20 1.46 0.27 -8.53
N ASP A 21 2.24 0.37 -9.59
CA ASP A 21 1.78 0.30 -10.98
C ASP A 21 1.92 -1.13 -11.50
N LEU A 22 0.93 -1.98 -11.19
CA LEU A 22 0.90 -3.37 -11.63
C LEU A 22 -0.41 -3.71 -12.33
N LYS A 23 -0.32 -4.65 -13.28
CA LYS A 23 -1.50 -5.31 -13.85
C LYS A 23 -2.36 -5.96 -12.74
N PRO A 24 -3.70 -5.94 -12.86
CA PRO A 24 -4.48 -5.71 -14.08
C PRO A 24 -4.80 -4.25 -14.43
N SER A 25 -4.55 -3.30 -13.52
CA SER A 25 -4.87 -1.88 -13.72
C SER A 25 -3.71 -1.03 -14.26
N GLY A 26 -2.49 -1.54 -14.12
CA GLY A 26 -1.25 -0.87 -14.50
C GLY A 26 -0.51 -1.53 -15.67
N GLU A 27 0.69 -1.04 -15.93
CA GLU A 27 1.51 -1.49 -17.06
C GLU A 27 2.48 -2.62 -16.70
N HIS A 28 2.93 -2.70 -15.45
CA HIS A 28 4.00 -3.62 -15.06
C HIS A 28 3.52 -4.96 -14.49
N TYR A 29 4.48 -5.88 -14.36
CA TYR A 29 4.34 -7.20 -13.72
C TYR A 29 5.18 -7.30 -12.43
N MET A 30 4.92 -8.32 -11.62
CA MET A 30 5.58 -8.52 -10.33
C MET A 30 7.12 -8.59 -10.42
N GLU A 31 7.68 -9.06 -11.52
CA GLU A 31 9.13 -9.04 -11.78
C GLU A 31 9.68 -7.61 -11.83
N HIS A 32 8.97 -6.68 -12.49
CA HIS A 32 9.33 -5.26 -12.51
C HIS A 32 9.23 -4.64 -11.12
N PHE A 33 8.20 -5.01 -10.33
CA PHE A 33 8.06 -4.57 -8.94
C PHE A 33 9.24 -5.04 -8.09
N HIS A 34 9.69 -6.29 -8.28
CA HIS A 34 10.87 -6.81 -7.61
C HIS A 34 12.13 -6.03 -8.01
N HIS A 35 12.36 -5.82 -9.31
CA HIS A 35 13.49 -5.04 -9.81
C HIS A 35 13.45 -3.56 -9.42
N ALA A 36 12.28 -3.01 -9.13
CA ALA A 36 12.10 -1.66 -8.60
C ALA A 36 12.49 -1.51 -7.12
N GLY A 37 12.93 -2.57 -6.44
CA GLY A 37 13.27 -2.59 -5.01
C GLY A 37 12.23 -3.28 -4.12
N GLY A 38 11.13 -3.77 -4.72
CA GLY A 38 10.15 -4.63 -4.06
C GLY A 38 9.46 -4.04 -2.84
N VAL A 39 9.07 -4.92 -1.91
CA VAL A 39 8.31 -4.57 -0.71
C VAL A 39 9.05 -3.57 0.19
N PRO A 40 10.37 -3.70 0.45
CA PRO A 40 11.10 -2.71 1.24
C PRO A 40 10.99 -1.29 0.67
N LYS A 41 11.14 -1.15 -0.66
CA LYS A 41 10.98 0.14 -1.34
C LYS A 41 9.55 0.68 -1.21
N LEU A 42 8.53 -0.17 -1.37
CA LEU A 42 7.13 0.22 -1.16
C LEU A 42 6.88 0.70 0.28
N MET A 43 7.36 -0.03 1.29
CA MET A 43 7.25 0.37 2.69
C MET A 43 7.95 1.70 2.96
N ALA A 44 9.11 1.93 2.33
CA ALA A 44 9.81 3.22 2.41
C ALA A 44 8.97 4.36 1.83
N GLN A 45 8.27 4.13 0.71
CA GLN A 45 7.36 5.13 0.13
C GLN A 45 6.11 5.37 0.97
N LEU A 46 5.56 4.34 1.63
CA LEU A 46 4.43 4.50 2.55
C LEU A 46 4.80 5.36 3.76
N GLY A 47 6.00 5.18 4.31
CA GLY A 47 6.57 6.04 5.36
C GLY A 47 5.76 5.97 6.65
N ASP A 48 5.23 7.11 7.10
CA ASP A 48 4.46 7.25 8.34
C ASP A 48 3.03 6.68 8.28
N LEU A 49 2.58 6.21 7.11
CA LEU A 49 1.30 5.50 6.97
C LEU A 49 1.34 4.08 7.56
N ILE A 50 2.52 3.58 7.89
CA ILE A 50 2.72 2.27 8.53
C ILE A 50 3.42 2.43 9.87
N ASP A 51 3.13 1.53 10.80
CA ASP A 51 3.83 1.46 12.08
C ASP A 51 5.24 0.88 11.87
N LEU A 52 6.24 1.75 11.79
CA LEU A 52 7.63 1.36 11.57
C LEU A 52 8.25 0.61 12.75
N ASP A 53 7.66 0.69 13.95
CA ASP A 53 8.17 -0.01 15.13
C ASP A 53 7.60 -1.43 15.25
N ALA A 54 6.67 -1.81 14.36
CA ALA A 54 6.11 -3.15 14.28
C ALA A 54 7.21 -4.21 14.05
N LYS A 55 7.18 -5.27 14.88
CA LYS A 55 8.12 -6.39 14.81
C LYS A 55 7.74 -7.38 13.71
N THR A 56 8.75 -7.92 13.04
CA THR A 56 8.61 -8.97 12.03
C THR A 56 9.03 -10.33 12.59
N ILE A 57 8.81 -11.40 11.81
CA ILE A 57 9.25 -12.75 12.16
C ILE A 57 10.79 -12.91 12.27
N THR A 58 11.57 -11.98 11.71
CA THR A 58 13.04 -12.01 11.79
C THR A 58 13.55 -11.35 13.07
N GLY A 59 12.67 -10.82 13.93
CA GLY A 59 13.01 -10.07 15.13
C GLY A 59 13.36 -8.59 14.88
N GLN A 60 13.52 -8.22 13.61
CA GLN A 60 13.70 -6.84 13.15
C GLN A 60 12.39 -6.06 13.21
N THR A 61 12.47 -4.74 13.17
CA THR A 61 11.33 -3.84 12.99
C THR A 61 11.09 -3.55 11.51
N LEU A 62 9.92 -3.04 11.15
CA LEU A 62 9.68 -2.53 9.78
C LEU A 62 10.61 -1.37 9.43
N ARG A 63 11.03 -0.56 10.41
CA ARG A 63 12.06 0.46 10.26
C ARG A 63 13.38 -0.12 9.75
N ASP A 64 13.82 -1.25 10.30
CA ASP A 64 15.04 -1.93 9.88
C ASP A 64 14.91 -2.46 8.44
N VAL A 65 13.73 -2.96 8.07
CA VAL A 65 13.43 -3.42 6.70
C VAL A 65 13.50 -2.24 5.72
N VAL A 66 12.88 -1.11 6.06
CA VAL A 66 12.90 0.11 5.25
C VAL A 66 14.31 0.67 5.11
N ALA A 67 15.12 0.62 6.17
CA ALA A 67 16.52 1.08 6.12
C ALA A 67 17.39 0.27 5.15
N GLY A 68 17.01 -0.97 4.83
CA GLY A 68 17.66 -1.81 3.83
C GLY A 68 17.06 -1.69 2.42
N ALA A 69 16.11 -0.79 2.19
CA ALA A 69 15.48 -0.64 0.88
C ALA A 69 16.47 -0.10 -0.15
N GLU A 70 16.49 -0.74 -1.33
CA GLU A 70 17.35 -0.32 -2.44
C GLU A 70 16.77 0.91 -3.15
N GLU A 71 17.62 1.88 -3.45
CA GLU A 71 17.30 2.98 -4.36
C GLU A 71 17.60 2.53 -5.80
N VAL A 72 16.54 2.34 -6.58
CA VAL A 72 16.63 1.93 -7.99
C VAL A 72 16.29 3.14 -8.88
N PRO A 73 17.27 3.80 -9.50
CA PRO A 73 17.02 4.99 -10.32
C PRO A 73 16.18 4.67 -11.55
N GLY A 74 15.20 5.52 -11.83
CA GLY A 74 14.40 5.44 -13.07
C GLY A 74 13.34 4.34 -13.11
N GLN A 75 13.20 3.52 -12.07
CA GLN A 75 12.04 2.62 -11.95
C GLN A 75 10.76 3.43 -11.78
N ASP A 76 9.67 2.92 -12.32
CA ASP A 76 8.35 3.57 -12.27
C ASP A 76 7.22 2.61 -11.85
N ALA A 77 7.56 1.39 -11.43
CA ALA A 77 6.62 0.39 -10.89
C ALA A 77 6.19 0.71 -9.44
N ILE A 78 7.02 1.41 -8.67
CA ILE A 78 6.74 1.88 -7.30
C ILE A 78 6.87 3.41 -7.27
N ARG A 79 5.74 4.10 -7.28
CA ARG A 79 5.66 5.55 -7.28
C ARG A 79 5.83 6.14 -5.88
N SER A 80 6.23 7.41 -5.82
CA SER A 80 6.27 8.18 -4.58
C SER A 80 4.89 8.70 -4.19
N ARG A 81 4.74 9.11 -2.92
CA ARG A 81 3.49 9.69 -2.41
C ARG A 81 3.12 11.02 -3.06
N ASP A 82 4.09 11.76 -3.58
CA ASP A 82 3.86 13.03 -4.28
C ASP A 82 3.46 12.83 -5.75
N ASN A 83 3.63 11.62 -6.29
CA ASN A 83 3.24 11.26 -7.65
C ASN A 83 2.56 9.88 -7.71
N PRO A 84 1.46 9.65 -6.97
CA PRO A 84 0.83 8.36 -6.89
C PRO A 84 0.05 8.02 -8.17
N ILE A 85 -0.25 6.75 -8.39
CA ILE A 85 -1.15 6.32 -9.48
C ILE A 85 -2.58 6.82 -9.23
N LYS A 86 -3.01 6.75 -7.97
CA LYS A 86 -4.26 7.37 -7.49
C LYS A 86 -4.03 7.94 -6.10
N ALA A 87 -4.57 9.14 -5.85
CA ALA A 87 -4.48 9.82 -4.57
C ALA A 87 -5.23 9.07 -3.45
N GLU A 88 -6.33 8.41 -3.81
CA GLU A 88 -7.09 7.53 -2.93
C GLU A 88 -6.82 6.06 -3.28
N GLY A 89 -7.01 5.19 -2.30
CA GLY A 89 -6.87 3.75 -2.41
C GLY A 89 -7.80 3.12 -3.43
N ALA A 90 -7.44 1.92 -3.88
CA ALA A 90 -8.17 1.21 -4.92
C ALA A 90 -9.42 0.48 -4.41
N MET A 91 -9.82 0.62 -3.15
CA MET A 91 -10.96 -0.09 -2.57
C MET A 91 -11.88 0.89 -1.86
N ALA A 92 -13.19 0.68 -2.01
CA ALA A 92 -14.21 1.47 -1.32
C ALA A 92 -15.23 0.55 -0.63
N ILE A 93 -15.77 1.01 0.49
CA ILE A 93 -16.85 0.33 1.19
C ILE A 93 -18.18 1.02 0.88
N LEU A 94 -19.14 0.25 0.38
CA LEU A 94 -20.47 0.72 0.04
C LEU A 94 -21.47 0.30 1.11
N HIS A 95 -22.35 1.22 1.48
CA HIS A 95 -23.50 0.98 2.36
C HIS A 95 -24.78 1.40 1.66
N GLY A 96 -25.88 0.72 1.98
CA GLY A 96 -27.20 1.06 1.44
C GLY A 96 -28.21 -0.04 1.71
N ASN A 97 -29.43 0.15 1.21
CA ASN A 97 -30.52 -0.85 1.32
C ASN A 97 -30.16 -2.21 0.70
N LEU A 98 -29.34 -2.22 -0.37
CA LEU A 98 -28.84 -3.46 -1.00
C LEU A 98 -27.64 -4.08 -0.25
N ALA A 99 -26.90 -3.27 0.50
CA ALA A 99 -25.72 -3.68 1.25
C ALA A 99 -25.82 -3.19 2.72
N PRO A 100 -26.83 -3.65 3.48
CA PRO A 100 -27.06 -3.16 4.85
C PRO A 100 -25.93 -3.52 5.82
N ARG A 101 -25.12 -4.52 5.47
CA ARG A 101 -23.93 -4.95 6.22
C ARG A 101 -22.61 -4.53 5.56
N GLY A 102 -22.68 -3.67 4.54
CA GLY A 102 -21.53 -3.24 3.74
C GLY A 102 -21.23 -4.17 2.56
N ALA A 103 -20.62 -3.60 1.52
CA ALA A 103 -20.06 -4.29 0.37
C ALA A 103 -18.70 -3.67 0.00
N VAL A 104 -17.84 -4.42 -0.66
CA VAL A 104 -16.51 -3.97 -1.12
C VAL A 104 -16.53 -3.86 -2.64
N ILE A 105 -15.95 -2.78 -3.16
CA ILE A 105 -15.67 -2.62 -4.59
C ILE A 105 -14.22 -2.21 -4.78
N LYS A 106 -13.64 -2.62 -5.92
CA LYS A 106 -12.32 -2.21 -6.39
C LYS A 106 -12.45 -1.42 -7.69
#